data_AF-A0A4Y2H6Q8-F1
#
_entry.id   AF-A0A4Y2H6Q8-F1
#
_cell.length_a   1.000
_cell.length_b   1.000
_cell.length_c   1.000
_cell.angle_alpha   90.00
_cell.angle_beta   90.00
_cell.angle_gamma   90.00
#
_symmetry.space_group_name_H-M   'P 1'
#
loop_
_entity.id
_entity.type
_entity.pdbx_description
1 polymer ?
#
loop_
_entity_poly.entity_id
_entity_poly.type
_entity_poly.pdbx_seq_one_letter_code
_entity_poly.pdbx_strand_id
1 'polypeptide(L)'
;MVTSRSRSKRRNAPQLGTRIDPLIRAGKEEMRAHVASQVEGIKDHVDGCIGRKEEEVQGVKGKIEEVKTEAQEKTSDLERRLSDLETRPNNFPANPEFMYSRPTVKPLIFEELTSWTVFKTQFDVVSSTNGWTDSVKASQLVASLRGSAAEVLQGIPADKLTNLTTIEKALESRFGDSHLTQFYRTEPKTRSQEKAFKNWLPMWND
;
A
#
# COMPACT_ATOMS: atom_id res chain seq x y z
N MET A 1 -6.31 105.10 72.61
CA MET A 1 -5.27 104.11 72.25
C MET A 1 -5.93 102.80 71.87
N VAL A 2 -5.65 102.37 70.64
CA VAL A 2 -5.62 100.99 70.12
C VAL A 2 -6.91 100.14 70.13
N THR A 3 -7.58 100.31 69.00
CA THR A 3 -8.25 99.35 68.13
C THR A 3 -7.80 97.87 68.13
N SER A 4 -8.83 97.02 67.95
CA SER A 4 -8.88 95.88 67.00
C SER A 4 -8.41 94.47 67.39
N ARG A 5 -9.44 93.72 67.77
CA ARG A 5 -9.73 92.29 67.54
C ARG A 5 -9.09 91.73 66.25
N SER A 6 -8.01 90.95 66.37
CA SER A 6 -7.49 90.10 65.28
C SER A 6 -8.04 88.67 65.40
N ARG A 7 -9.24 88.46 64.84
CA ARG A 7 -9.64 87.13 64.36
C ARG A 7 -9.08 86.96 62.96
N SER A 8 -7.98 86.23 62.81
CA SER A 8 -7.58 85.68 61.52
C SER A 8 -7.23 84.22 61.69
N LYS A 9 -8.26 83.40 61.94
CA LYS A 9 -8.18 81.96 61.75
C LYS A 9 -8.35 81.74 60.25
N ARG A 10 -7.28 81.93 59.47
CA ARG A 10 -7.21 81.48 58.08
C ARG A 10 -7.38 79.96 58.07
N ARG A 11 -8.61 79.50 57.88
CA ARG A 11 -8.94 78.13 57.47
C ARG A 11 -9.70 78.24 56.16
N ASN A 12 -8.98 78.32 55.06
CA ASN A 12 -9.53 78.15 53.72
C ASN A 12 -8.59 77.21 52.95
N ALA A 13 -8.82 75.90 53.08
CA ALA A 13 -8.35 74.90 52.13
C ALA A 13 -9.14 73.58 52.31
N PRO A 14 -10.33 73.46 51.70
CA PRO A 14 -10.74 72.16 51.17
C PRO A 14 -11.46 72.22 49.80
N GLN A 15 -11.31 73.29 49.01
CA GLN A 15 -12.15 73.48 47.80
C GLN A 15 -11.65 72.78 46.53
N LEU A 16 -10.37 72.41 46.45
CA LEU A 16 -9.81 71.78 45.24
C LEU A 16 -10.01 70.26 45.21
N GLY A 17 -9.78 69.57 46.34
CA GLY A 17 -10.04 68.13 46.46
C GLY A 17 -11.51 67.79 46.23
N THR A 18 -12.41 68.58 46.82
CA THR A 18 -13.87 68.40 46.67
C THR A 18 -14.38 68.58 45.23
N ARG A 19 -13.63 69.28 44.35
CA ARG A 19 -13.96 69.43 42.90
C ARG A 19 -13.38 68.33 42.02
N ILE A 20 -12.25 67.72 42.37
CA ILE A 20 -11.54 66.74 41.52
C ILE A 20 -12.04 65.31 41.76
N ASP A 21 -12.34 64.94 43.00
CA ASP A 21 -12.83 63.61 43.37
C ASP A 21 -14.04 63.12 42.55
N PRO A 22 -15.09 63.93 42.28
CA PRO A 22 -16.21 63.49 41.47
C PRO A 22 -15.83 63.22 40.00
N LEU A 23 -14.85 63.93 39.44
CA LEU A 23 -14.38 63.71 38.06
C LEU A 23 -13.57 62.41 37.95
N ILE A 24 -12.69 62.13 38.93
CA ILE A 24 -11.95 60.86 38.98
C ILE A 24 -12.94 59.69 39.12
N ARG A 25 -13.95 59.84 39.97
CA ARG A 25 -15.00 58.83 40.14
C ARG A 25 -15.78 58.62 38.85
N ALA A 26 -16.19 59.70 38.17
CA ALA A 26 -16.91 59.62 36.90
C ALA A 26 -16.07 58.93 35.81
N GLY A 27 -14.81 59.35 35.61
CA GLY A 27 -13.94 58.72 34.62
C GLY A 27 -13.64 57.24 34.93
N LYS A 28 -13.53 56.88 36.21
CA LYS A 28 -13.41 55.47 36.62
C LYS A 28 -14.68 54.68 36.29
N GLU A 29 -15.86 55.27 36.50
CA GLU A 29 -17.13 54.62 36.20
C GLU A 29 -17.35 54.47 34.69
N GLU A 30 -17.04 55.49 33.90
CA GLU A 30 -17.09 55.43 32.43
C GLU A 30 -16.16 54.34 31.88
N MET A 31 -14.92 54.26 32.38
CA MET A 31 -13.99 53.21 31.98
C MET A 31 -14.49 51.82 32.39
N ARG A 32 -15.09 51.67 33.58
CA ARG A 32 -15.71 50.41 34.00
C ARG A 32 -16.88 50.03 33.08
N ALA A 33 -17.74 50.98 32.74
CA ALA A 33 -18.88 50.76 31.86
C ALA A 33 -18.44 50.37 30.44
N HIS A 34 -17.43 51.04 29.89
CA HIS A 34 -16.86 50.72 28.58
C HIS A 34 -16.26 49.30 28.56
N VAL A 35 -15.46 48.95 29.58
CA VAL A 35 -14.88 47.60 29.69
C VAL A 35 -15.99 46.55 29.85
N ALA A 36 -16.99 46.80 30.70
CA ALA A 36 -18.12 45.89 30.87
C ALA A 36 -18.89 45.68 29.55
N SER A 37 -19.15 46.76 28.81
CA SER A 37 -19.82 46.69 27.50
C SER A 37 -19.00 45.91 26.47
N GLN A 38 -17.67 46.08 26.45
CA GLN A 38 -16.80 45.31 25.55
C GLN A 38 -16.77 43.82 25.91
N VAL A 39 -16.68 43.51 27.20
CA VAL A 39 -16.68 42.11 27.67
C VAL A 39 -18.01 41.44 27.34
N GLU A 40 -19.14 42.12 27.53
CA GLU A 40 -20.45 41.56 27.17
C GLU A 40 -20.55 41.34 25.66
N GLY A 41 -20.09 42.29 24.83
CA GLY A 41 -20.07 42.10 23.37
C GLY A 41 -19.19 40.94 22.90
N ILE A 42 -18.04 40.72 23.55
CA ILE A 42 -17.17 39.56 23.26
C ILE A 42 -17.88 38.26 23.66
N LYS A 43 -18.54 38.25 24.83
CA LYS A 43 -19.29 37.11 25.31
C LYS A 43 -20.42 36.74 24.36
N ASP A 44 -21.24 37.70 23.93
CA ASP A 44 -22.33 37.48 22.96
C ASP A 44 -21.79 36.91 21.64
N HIS A 45 -20.64 37.42 21.17
CA HIS A 45 -20.01 36.91 19.95
C HIS A 45 -19.52 35.47 20.09
N VAL A 46 -18.91 35.14 21.23
CA VAL A 46 -18.44 33.78 21.54
C VAL A 46 -19.61 32.83 21.65
N ASP A 47 -20.67 33.19 22.38
CA ASP A 47 -21.87 32.37 22.54
C ASP A 47 -22.55 32.14 21.18
N GLY A 48 -22.63 33.16 20.33
CA GLY A 48 -23.13 33.01 18.96
C GLY A 48 -22.24 32.11 18.07
N CYS A 49 -20.92 32.18 18.22
CA CYS A 49 -19.99 31.27 17.54
C CYS A 49 -20.17 29.81 18.00
N ILE A 50 -20.32 29.60 19.31
CA ILE A 50 -20.55 28.28 19.90
C ILE A 50 -21.86 27.69 19.37
N GLY A 51 -22.97 28.45 19.41
CA GLY A 51 -24.26 27.98 18.93
C GLY A 51 -24.24 27.53 17.45
N ARG A 52 -23.58 28.29 16.56
CA ARG A 52 -23.41 27.87 15.16
C ARG A 52 -22.62 26.56 15.03
N LYS A 53 -21.56 26.40 15.82
CA LYS A 53 -20.75 25.17 15.80
C LYS A 53 -21.52 23.98 16.35
N GLU A 54 -22.34 24.18 17.38
CA GLU A 54 -23.21 23.13 17.90
C GLU A 54 -24.23 22.67 16.86
N GLU A 55 -24.85 23.60 16.12
CA GLU A 55 -25.77 23.26 15.02
C GLU A 55 -25.08 22.44 13.91
N GLU A 56 -23.89 22.87 13.47
CA GLU A 56 -23.07 22.13 12.50
C GLU A 56 -22.76 20.70 12.99
N VAL A 57 -22.36 20.56 14.26
CA VAL A 57 -22.04 19.26 14.86
C VAL A 57 -23.27 18.36 14.94
N GLN A 58 -24.44 18.89 15.32
CA GLN A 58 -25.68 18.11 15.33
C GLN A 58 -26.09 17.68 13.91
N GLY A 59 -25.94 18.56 12.91
CA GLY A 59 -26.20 18.24 11.52
C GLY A 59 -25.29 17.13 10.98
N VAL A 60 -23.99 17.18 11.30
CA VAL A 60 -23.03 16.12 10.95
C VAL A 60 -23.38 14.81 11.65
N LYS A 61 -23.72 14.86 12.94
CA LYS A 61 -24.14 13.68 13.70
C LYS A 61 -25.35 12.98 13.07
N GLY A 62 -26.35 13.74 12.61
CA GLY A 62 -27.51 13.18 11.90
C GLY A 62 -27.11 12.44 10.61
N LYS A 63 -26.27 13.06 9.78
CA LYS A 63 -25.75 12.45 8.54
C LYS A 63 -24.95 11.17 8.80
N ILE A 64 -24.18 11.13 9.88
CA ILE A 64 -23.40 9.94 10.26
C ILE A 64 -24.32 8.78 10.62
N GLU A 65 -25.39 9.02 11.39
CA GLU A 65 -26.34 7.96 11.72
C GLU A 65 -27.09 7.47 10.48
N GLU A 66 -27.49 8.36 9.56
CA GLU A 66 -28.12 7.98 8.29
C GLU A 66 -27.21 7.05 7.45
N VAL A 67 -25.96 7.48 7.22
CA VAL A 67 -24.96 6.69 6.48
C VAL A 67 -24.72 5.34 7.17
N LYS A 68 -24.68 5.31 8.50
CA LYS A 68 -24.51 4.08 9.27
C LYS A 68 -25.68 3.12 9.06
N THR A 69 -26.92 3.61 9.06
CA THR A 69 -28.10 2.78 8.80
C THR A 69 -28.11 2.21 7.37
N GLU A 70 -27.80 3.03 6.36
CA GLU A 70 -27.73 2.59 4.97
C GLU A 70 -26.62 1.55 4.75
N ALA A 71 -25.46 1.75 5.37
CA ALA A 71 -24.35 0.80 5.31
C ALA A 71 -24.74 -0.55 5.94
N GLN A 72 -25.41 -0.51 7.11
CA GLN A 72 -25.87 -1.71 7.78
C GLN A 72 -26.89 -2.49 6.93
N GLU A 73 -27.85 -1.81 6.30
CA GLU A 73 -28.83 -2.44 5.40
C GLU A 73 -28.15 -3.10 4.19
N LYS A 74 -27.19 -2.40 3.55
CA LYS A 74 -26.42 -2.95 2.43
C LYS A 74 -25.60 -4.16 2.82
N THR A 75 -24.99 -4.16 4.01
CA THR A 75 -24.28 -5.33 4.52
C THR A 75 -25.21 -6.52 4.69
N SER A 76 -26.38 -6.32 5.30
CA SER A 76 -27.37 -7.39 5.47
C SER A 76 -27.91 -7.92 4.13
N ASP A 77 -28.12 -7.07 3.12
CA ASP A 77 -28.49 -7.52 1.77
C ASP A 77 -27.40 -8.39 1.13
N LEU A 78 -26.13 -7.97 1.25
CA LEU A 78 -25.00 -8.71 0.73
C LEU A 78 -24.82 -10.07 1.42
N GLU A 79 -24.98 -10.13 2.75
CA GLU A 79 -24.94 -11.39 3.51
C GLU A 79 -26.03 -12.37 3.06
N ARG A 80 -27.25 -11.87 2.82
CA ARG A 80 -28.35 -12.68 2.27
C ARG A 80 -28.03 -13.20 0.87
N ARG A 81 -27.57 -12.31 -0.03
CA ARG A 81 -27.20 -12.68 -1.41
C ARG A 81 -26.04 -13.67 -1.46
N LEU A 82 -25.09 -13.55 -0.54
CA LEU A 82 -23.98 -14.51 -0.40
C LEU A 82 -24.51 -15.88 0.03
N SER A 83 -25.42 -15.92 1.01
CA SER A 83 -26.06 -17.15 1.47
C SER A 83 -26.84 -17.85 0.36
N ASP A 84 -27.57 -17.09 -0.47
CA ASP A 84 -28.28 -17.63 -1.64
C ASP A 84 -27.32 -18.22 -2.69
N LEU A 85 -26.16 -17.60 -2.88
CA LEU A 85 -25.12 -18.09 -3.80
C LEU A 85 -24.41 -19.34 -3.26
N GLU A 86 -24.13 -19.41 -1.96
CA GLU A 86 -23.53 -20.59 -1.32
C GLU A 86 -24.47 -21.79 -1.30
N THR A 87 -25.77 -21.55 -1.12
CA THR A 87 -26.78 -22.61 -1.07
C THR A 87 -27.30 -23.04 -2.44
N ARG A 88 -27.09 -22.23 -3.49
CA ARG A 88 -27.40 -22.63 -4.87
C ARG A 88 -26.40 -23.70 -5.32
N PRO A 89 -26.84 -24.94 -5.58
CA PRO A 89 -25.99 -25.93 -6.22
C PRO A 89 -25.55 -25.35 -7.57
N ASN A 90 -24.26 -25.46 -7.89
CA ASN A 90 -23.69 -25.08 -9.18
C ASN A 90 -24.36 -25.86 -10.33
N ASN A 91 -25.57 -25.45 -10.71
CA ASN A 91 -26.22 -25.84 -11.95
C ASN A 91 -25.89 -24.78 -12.99
N PHE A 92 -24.60 -24.68 -13.33
CA PHE A 92 -24.31 -24.37 -14.71
C PHE A 92 -24.93 -25.52 -15.51
N PRO A 93 -25.90 -25.30 -16.42
CA PRO A 93 -26.07 -26.28 -17.46
C PRO A 93 -24.67 -26.41 -18.07
N ALA A 94 -24.09 -27.60 -17.99
CA ALA A 94 -22.93 -27.94 -18.78
C ALA A 94 -23.37 -27.76 -20.23
N ASN A 95 -23.29 -26.54 -20.75
CA ASN A 95 -23.64 -26.24 -22.13
C ASN A 95 -22.58 -26.95 -22.97
N PRO A 96 -22.93 -28.00 -23.71
CA PRO A 96 -21.96 -28.75 -24.51
C PRO A 96 -21.37 -27.88 -25.63
N GLU A 97 -22.03 -26.78 -26.00
CA GLU A 97 -21.58 -25.90 -27.10
C GLU A 97 -20.32 -25.09 -26.77
N PHE A 98 -20.06 -24.78 -25.50
CA PHE A 98 -18.81 -24.09 -25.12
C PHE A 98 -17.64 -25.05 -24.87
N MET A 99 -17.86 -26.37 -24.94
CA MET A 99 -16.78 -27.36 -24.85
C MET A 99 -16.06 -27.58 -26.18
N TYR A 100 -16.56 -27.00 -27.28
CA TYR A 100 -15.92 -27.10 -28.58
C TYR A 100 -15.10 -25.85 -28.88
N SER A 101 -13.78 -26.04 -28.83
CA SER A 101 -12.73 -25.16 -29.35
C SER A 101 -12.12 -24.15 -28.37
N ARG A 102 -11.76 -24.60 -27.17
CA ARG A 102 -10.49 -24.11 -26.62
C ARG A 102 -9.40 -25.09 -27.07
N PRO A 103 -8.46 -24.70 -27.93
CA PRO A 103 -7.25 -25.49 -28.12
C PRO A 103 -6.55 -25.54 -26.76
N THR A 104 -6.66 -26.65 -26.06
CA THR A 104 -5.78 -26.93 -24.93
C THR A 104 -4.41 -27.17 -25.56
N VAL A 105 -3.66 -26.07 -25.77
CA VAL A 105 -2.26 -26.16 -26.16
C VAL A 105 -1.60 -27.06 -25.13
N LYS A 106 -0.99 -28.15 -25.59
CA LYS A 106 -0.38 -29.16 -24.74
C LYS A 106 0.57 -28.49 -23.75
N PRO A 107 0.63 -28.94 -22.48
CA PRO A 107 1.60 -28.43 -21.52
C PRO A 107 3.00 -28.52 -22.13
N LEU A 108 3.69 -27.38 -22.20
CA LEU A 108 5.10 -27.34 -22.56
C LEU A 108 5.88 -28.12 -21.51
N ILE A 109 6.88 -28.89 -21.93
CA ILE A 109 7.72 -29.68 -21.03
C ILE A 109 9.08 -28.98 -20.94
N PHE A 110 9.55 -28.68 -19.72
CA PHE A 110 10.86 -28.08 -19.51
C PHE A 110 11.88 -29.16 -19.13
N GLU A 111 12.64 -29.63 -20.13
CA GLU A 111 13.61 -30.75 -20.07
C GLU A 111 15.04 -30.31 -20.46
N GLU A 112 15.46 -29.09 -20.11
CA GLU A 112 16.86 -28.59 -20.24
C GLU A 112 17.39 -28.35 -21.67
N LEU A 113 16.67 -28.80 -22.72
CA LEU A 113 17.04 -28.57 -24.14
C LEU A 113 16.68 -27.17 -24.65
N THR A 114 15.73 -26.49 -24.00
CA THR A 114 15.31 -25.12 -24.30
C THR A 114 15.79 -24.19 -23.19
N SER A 115 16.36 -23.03 -23.51
CA SER A 115 16.73 -22.07 -22.46
C SER A 115 15.50 -21.65 -21.65
N TRP A 116 15.72 -21.34 -20.37
CA TRP A 116 14.67 -20.89 -19.46
C TRP A 116 13.91 -19.68 -20.02
N THR A 117 14.61 -18.73 -20.65
CA THR A 117 14.00 -17.54 -21.27
C THR A 117 13.06 -17.89 -22.42
N VAL A 118 13.43 -18.85 -23.27
CA VAL A 118 12.59 -19.32 -24.39
C VAL A 118 11.35 -20.02 -23.85
N PHE A 119 11.53 -20.90 -22.85
CA PHE A 119 10.42 -21.59 -22.20
C PHE A 119 9.45 -20.60 -21.54
N LYS A 120 9.96 -19.63 -20.76
CA LYS A 120 9.16 -18.62 -20.09
C LYS A 120 8.33 -17.79 -21.08
N THR A 121 8.93 -17.36 -22.19
CA THR A 121 8.23 -16.63 -23.25
C THR A 121 7.08 -17.44 -23.84
N GLN A 122 7.32 -18.73 -24.14
CA GLN A 122 6.27 -19.62 -24.66
C GLN A 122 5.16 -19.85 -23.62
N PHE A 123 5.53 -20.05 -22.37
CA PHE A 123 4.61 -20.22 -21.25
C PHE A 123 3.73 -18.98 -21.04
N ASP A 124 4.30 -17.78 -21.15
CA ASP A 124 3.56 -16.51 -21.03
C ASP A 124 2.55 -16.31 -22.16
N VAL A 125 2.92 -16.64 -23.41
CA VAL A 125 2.01 -16.60 -24.56
C VAL A 125 0.85 -17.59 -24.38
N VAL A 126 1.14 -18.83 -23.98
CA VAL A 126 0.12 -19.86 -23.76
C VAL A 126 -0.81 -19.48 -22.60
N SER A 127 -0.25 -19.02 -21.48
CA SER A 127 -1.03 -18.66 -20.30
C SER A 127 -1.93 -17.44 -20.55
N SER A 128 -1.45 -16.46 -21.32
CA SER A 128 -2.24 -15.27 -21.71
C SER A 128 -3.37 -15.64 -22.67
N THR A 129 -3.09 -16.45 -23.70
CA THR A 129 -4.11 -16.96 -24.63
C THR A 129 -5.17 -17.78 -23.90
N ASN A 130 -4.75 -18.50 -22.85
CA ASN A 130 -5.63 -19.31 -22.02
C ASN A 130 -6.19 -18.57 -20.80
N GLY A 131 -5.98 -17.26 -20.64
CA GLY A 131 -6.52 -16.49 -19.52
C GLY A 131 -6.25 -17.11 -18.14
N TRP A 132 -5.08 -17.74 -17.96
CA TRP A 132 -4.74 -18.41 -16.70
C TRP A 132 -4.53 -17.36 -15.59
N THR A 133 -5.12 -17.61 -14.43
CA THR A 133 -4.82 -16.86 -13.20
C THR A 133 -3.45 -17.26 -12.66
N ASP A 134 -2.82 -16.43 -11.83
CA ASP A 134 -1.47 -16.71 -11.30
C ASP A 134 -1.37 -18.04 -10.54
N SER A 135 -2.45 -18.45 -9.87
CA SER A 135 -2.53 -19.77 -9.22
C SER A 135 -2.49 -20.90 -10.26
N VAL A 136 -3.26 -20.79 -11.35
CA VAL A 136 -3.24 -21.78 -12.44
C VAL A 136 -1.88 -21.79 -13.14
N LYS A 137 -1.27 -20.61 -13.36
CA LYS A 137 0.09 -20.49 -13.91
C LYS A 137 1.10 -21.20 -13.01
N ALA A 138 1.07 -20.98 -11.69
CA ALA A 138 1.99 -21.63 -10.76
C ALA A 138 1.86 -23.17 -10.82
N SER A 139 0.63 -23.69 -10.78
CA SER A 139 0.38 -25.13 -10.87
C SER A 139 0.82 -25.74 -12.20
N GLN A 140 0.55 -25.06 -13.32
CA GLN A 140 0.96 -25.52 -14.65
C GLN A 140 2.48 -25.44 -14.83
N LEU A 141 3.13 -24.41 -14.28
CA LEU A 141 4.57 -24.28 -14.29
C LEU A 141 5.20 -25.43 -13.50
N VAL A 142 4.75 -25.72 -12.28
CA VAL A 142 5.22 -26.87 -11.49
C VAL A 142 5.01 -28.20 -12.25
N ALA A 143 3.84 -28.39 -12.85
CA ALA A 143 3.52 -29.60 -13.60
C ALA A 143 4.34 -29.77 -14.89
N SER A 144 4.88 -28.68 -15.45
CA SER A 144 5.72 -28.68 -16.65
C SER A 144 7.18 -29.06 -16.41
N LEU A 145 7.66 -28.96 -15.17
CA LEU A 145 9.05 -29.23 -14.82
C LEU A 145 9.34 -30.72 -14.82
N ARG A 146 10.46 -31.12 -15.41
CA ARG A 146 10.99 -32.48 -15.39
C ARG A 146 12.49 -32.46 -15.12
N GLY A 147 13.04 -33.61 -14.72
CA GLY A 147 14.48 -33.79 -14.47
C GLY A 147 15.08 -32.74 -13.53
N SER A 148 16.24 -32.21 -13.90
CA SER A 148 17.01 -31.19 -13.15
C SER A 148 16.18 -29.94 -12.82
N ALA A 149 15.19 -29.60 -13.66
CA ALA A 149 14.33 -28.45 -13.39
C ALA A 149 13.31 -28.71 -12.27
N ALA A 150 12.79 -29.93 -12.16
CA ALA A 150 11.88 -30.30 -11.09
C ALA A 150 12.58 -30.31 -9.71
N GLU A 151 13.88 -30.58 -9.67
CA GLU A 151 14.67 -30.54 -8.43
C GLU A 151 14.72 -29.15 -7.80
N VAL A 152 14.54 -28.07 -8.56
CA VAL A 152 14.45 -26.70 -8.01
C VAL A 152 13.34 -26.59 -6.97
N LEU A 153 12.26 -27.37 -7.13
CA LEU A 153 11.13 -27.35 -6.24
C LEU A 153 11.47 -27.87 -4.84
N GLN A 154 12.53 -28.68 -4.68
CA GLN A 154 12.96 -29.18 -3.36
C GLN A 154 13.48 -28.06 -2.45
N GLY A 155 13.98 -26.96 -3.03
CA GLY A 155 14.44 -25.79 -2.29
C GLY A 155 13.33 -24.81 -1.90
N ILE A 156 12.08 -25.06 -2.33
CA ILE A 156 10.96 -24.15 -2.11
C ILE A 156 10.00 -24.78 -1.07
N PRO A 157 9.64 -24.06 0.01
CA PRO A 157 8.61 -24.50 0.94
C PRO A 157 7.27 -24.77 0.25
N ALA A 158 6.57 -25.84 0.66
CA ALA A 158 5.35 -26.30 -0.01
C ALA A 158 4.23 -25.24 -0.02
N ASP A 159 4.11 -24.43 1.03
CA ASP A 159 3.16 -23.32 1.14
C ASP A 159 3.42 -22.21 0.11
N LYS A 160 4.63 -22.16 -0.46
CA LYS A 160 5.07 -21.17 -1.46
C LYS A 160 5.08 -21.70 -2.89
N LEU A 161 4.80 -23.00 -3.11
CA LEU A 161 4.66 -23.59 -4.45
C LEU A 161 3.38 -23.15 -5.18
N THR A 162 2.55 -22.33 -4.55
CA THR A 162 1.40 -21.66 -5.18
C THR A 162 1.74 -20.26 -5.69
N ASN A 163 2.91 -19.73 -5.32
CA ASN A 163 3.35 -18.39 -5.69
C ASN A 163 4.20 -18.45 -6.95
N LEU A 164 3.62 -18.02 -8.08
CA LEU A 164 4.26 -18.03 -9.40
C LEU A 164 5.63 -17.35 -9.38
N THR A 165 5.72 -16.14 -8.81
CA THR A 165 6.98 -15.37 -8.76
C THR A 165 8.07 -16.09 -7.99
N THR A 166 7.74 -16.84 -6.95
CA THR A 166 8.71 -17.59 -6.17
C THR A 166 9.32 -18.72 -6.99
N ILE A 167 8.49 -19.45 -7.72
CA ILE A 167 8.91 -20.55 -8.58
C ILE A 167 9.74 -20.01 -9.76
N GLU A 168 9.30 -18.94 -10.41
CA GLU A 168 10.04 -18.30 -11.51
C GLU A 168 11.43 -17.82 -11.07
N LYS A 169 11.55 -17.17 -9.90
CA LYS A 169 12.85 -16.70 -9.41
C LYS A 169 13.82 -17.85 -9.14
N ALA A 170 13.33 -18.96 -8.60
CA ALA A 170 14.15 -20.13 -8.34
C ALA A 170 14.65 -20.77 -9.65
N LEU A 171 13.79 -20.83 -10.68
CA LEU A 171 14.14 -21.31 -12.01
C LEU A 171 15.09 -20.35 -12.73
N GLU A 172 14.86 -19.05 -12.65
CA GLU A 172 15.76 -18.01 -13.18
C GLU A 172 17.14 -18.09 -12.53
N SER A 173 17.21 -18.31 -11.21
CA SER A 173 18.49 -18.42 -10.50
C SER A 173 19.31 -19.64 -10.91
N ARG A 174 18.67 -20.75 -11.33
CA ARG A 174 19.37 -21.99 -11.72
C ARG A 174 19.61 -22.08 -13.23
N PHE A 175 18.70 -21.55 -14.04
CA PHE A 175 18.68 -21.74 -15.50
C PHE A 175 18.63 -20.45 -16.32
N GLY A 176 18.37 -19.29 -15.70
CA GLY A 176 18.31 -17.99 -16.38
C GLY A 176 19.63 -17.56 -17.00
N ASP A 177 20.75 -18.20 -16.62
CA ASP A 177 22.11 -17.88 -17.06
C ASP A 177 22.73 -18.95 -18.00
N SER A 178 21.91 -19.65 -18.78
CA SER A 178 22.38 -20.76 -19.64
C SER A 178 23.14 -20.28 -20.90
N HIS A 179 24.45 -20.08 -20.72
CA HIS A 179 25.59 -20.18 -21.67
C HIS A 179 25.82 -19.12 -22.78
N LEU A 180 26.62 -18.08 -22.48
CA LEU A 180 27.53 -17.45 -23.45
C LEU A 180 28.96 -18.01 -23.42
N THR A 181 29.37 -18.83 -22.44
CA THR A 181 30.79 -19.25 -22.37
C THR A 181 30.98 -20.67 -21.87
N GLN A 182 30.49 -21.66 -22.62
CA GLN A 182 31.00 -23.04 -22.45
C GLN A 182 31.00 -23.88 -23.74
N PHE A 183 31.23 -23.23 -24.89
CA PHE A 183 31.45 -23.93 -26.18
C PHE A 183 32.88 -23.83 -26.74
N TYR A 184 33.85 -23.30 -25.99
CA TYR A 184 35.27 -23.31 -26.36
C TYR A 184 36.18 -23.94 -25.29
N ARG A 185 35.80 -25.09 -24.75
CA ARG A 185 36.80 -25.97 -24.10
C ARG A 185 36.85 -27.31 -24.80
N THR A 186 37.36 -27.24 -26.03
CA THR A 186 37.79 -28.41 -26.78
C THR A 186 39.27 -28.65 -26.49
N GLU A 187 39.57 -29.60 -25.63
CA GLU A 187 40.79 -30.42 -25.76
C GLU A 187 40.29 -31.85 -26.05
N PRO A 188 40.88 -32.61 -27.01
CA PRO A 188 42.32 -32.69 -27.24
C PRO A 188 42.76 -32.69 -28.72
N LYS A 189 44.03 -32.36 -28.98
CA LYS A 189 44.74 -32.80 -30.20
C LYS A 189 46.01 -33.55 -29.80
N THR A 190 45.86 -34.84 -29.54
CA THR A 190 46.94 -35.81 -29.72
C THR A 190 47.20 -35.96 -31.22
N ARG A 191 48.04 -35.10 -31.78
CA ARG A 191 48.84 -35.45 -32.95
C ARG A 191 50.28 -35.21 -32.57
N SER A 192 50.84 -36.26 -31.96
CA SER A 192 52.27 -36.45 -31.73
C SER A 192 53.06 -35.91 -32.91
N GLN A 193 53.75 -34.80 -32.71
CA GLN A 193 54.95 -34.54 -33.46
C GLN A 193 55.97 -35.60 -33.04
N GLU A 194 56.20 -36.55 -33.94
CA GLU A 194 57.54 -36.70 -34.49
C GLU A 194 58.64 -36.93 -33.43
N LYS A 195 58.48 -37.98 -32.63
CA LYS A 195 59.62 -38.73 -32.04
C LYS A 195 59.43 -40.24 -32.11
N ALA A 196 58.81 -40.74 -33.17
CA ALA A 196 58.95 -42.12 -33.63
C ALA A 196 59.95 -42.25 -34.82
N PHE A 197 60.74 -41.20 -35.09
CA PHE A 197 61.87 -41.25 -36.04
C PHE A 197 63.20 -41.69 -35.39
N LYS A 198 63.18 -42.25 -34.16
CA LYS A 198 64.40 -42.70 -33.47
C LYS A 198 64.37 -44.08 -32.81
N ASN A 199 63.24 -44.80 -32.75
CA ASN A 199 63.18 -46.11 -32.08
C ASN A 199 62.55 -47.25 -32.91
N TRP A 200 62.38 -47.09 -34.22
CA TRP A 200 62.25 -48.22 -35.16
C TRP A 200 63.54 -48.33 -35.97
N LEU A 201 64.51 -48.97 -35.32
CA LEU A 201 65.69 -49.58 -35.94
C LEU A 201 65.51 -51.11 -35.82
N PRO A 202 66.32 -51.89 -36.54
CA PRO A 202 65.95 -52.85 -37.57
C PRO A 202 65.68 -54.27 -37.05
N MET A 203 64.82 -55.03 -37.73
CA MET A 203 64.82 -56.49 -37.70
C MET A 203 64.45 -57.05 -39.09
N TRP A 204 65.49 -57.30 -39.91
CA TRP A 204 65.85 -58.59 -40.55
C TRP A 204 64.67 -59.51 -40.94
N ASN A 205 64.52 -60.09 -42.14
CA ASN A 205 65.44 -60.53 -43.20
C ASN A 205 64.64 -60.76 -44.51
N ASP A 206 65.29 -60.51 -45.65
CA ASP A 206 65.47 -61.47 -46.75
C ASP A 206 66.97 -61.48 -47.08
#